data_AF-A0A285L2J4-F1
#
_entry.id   AF-A0A285L2J4-F1
#
_cell.length_a   1.000
_cell.length_b   1.000
_cell.length_c   1.000
_cell.angle_alpha   90.00
_cell.angle_beta   90.00
_cell.angle_gamma   90.00
#
_symmetry.space_group_name_H-M   'P 1'
#
loop_
_entity.id
_entity.type
_entity.pdbx_description
1 polymer ?
#
loop_
_entity_poly.entity_id
_entity_poly.type
_entity_poly.pdbx_seq_one_letter_code
_entity_poly.pdbx_strand_id
1 'polypeptide(L)'
;MVHQFVPDESAAKGGDAAEISGRIQPATLRIVIVSPIRLYRDGLAAVLLALDDVGDVRACERSLDGIDSARRMDADVVLLDMSAVTSTAAARLFTRELPGVSVVALALPETEQSVVACAEAGIVGYVPREGTLDDLIAAVRHTVIGETLCPPMIAGGLMRRVATLAGDQRPHRARFRLTAREREIADQIALGLSNRAIADRLGIELCTVKNHVHNILDKLGAMQRADVARFLMDG
;
A
#
# COMPACT_ATOMS: atom_id res chain seq x y z
N MET A 1 -69.56 -6.65 -63.59
CA MET A 1 -69.12 -6.02 -62.33
C MET A 1 -67.61 -6.22 -62.27
N VAL A 2 -66.88 -5.11 -62.28
CA VAL A 2 -65.50 -4.99 -62.76
C VAL A 2 -64.52 -5.42 -61.67
N HIS A 3 -63.58 -6.32 -62.02
CA HIS A 3 -62.40 -6.63 -61.21
C HIS A 3 -61.49 -5.40 -61.16
N GLN A 4 -61.11 -4.96 -59.96
CA GLN A 4 -59.95 -4.08 -59.79
C GLN A 4 -59.13 -4.52 -58.58
N PHE A 5 -57.94 -5.02 -58.92
CA PHE A 5 -56.82 -5.34 -58.07
C PHE A 5 -55.91 -4.11 -58.11
N VAL A 6 -55.55 -3.54 -56.96
CA VAL A 6 -54.45 -2.57 -56.79
C VAL A 6 -53.77 -2.90 -55.45
N PRO A 7 -52.43 -2.91 -55.38
CA PRO A 7 -51.64 -3.60 -54.36
C PRO A 7 -51.27 -2.69 -53.18
N ASP A 8 -50.77 -3.27 -52.08
CA ASP A 8 -49.90 -2.54 -51.17
C ASP A 8 -48.56 -3.27 -51.06
N GLU A 9 -47.51 -2.48 -51.23
CA GLU A 9 -46.14 -2.85 -51.55
C GLU A 9 -45.27 -2.59 -50.33
N SER A 10 -44.70 -3.67 -49.79
CA SER A 10 -43.34 -3.72 -49.26
C SER A 10 -42.88 -2.62 -48.27
N ALA A 11 -42.81 -3.01 -46.99
CA ALA A 11 -41.56 -2.96 -46.19
C ALA A 11 -41.72 -3.97 -45.03
N ALA A 12 -41.15 -5.18 -45.04
CA ALA A 12 -39.74 -5.51 -44.82
C ALA A 12 -39.11 -4.63 -43.72
N LYS A 13 -38.54 -5.11 -42.63
CA LYS A 13 -37.99 -6.41 -42.24
C LYS A 13 -37.51 -6.26 -40.79
N GLY A 14 -37.35 -7.39 -40.09
CA GLY A 14 -36.45 -7.52 -38.94
C GLY A 14 -37.18 -7.38 -37.61
N GLY A 15 -37.07 -8.32 -36.69
CA GLY A 15 -36.23 -9.49 -36.62
C GLY A 15 -36.59 -10.10 -35.28
N ASP A 16 -37.00 -11.36 -35.32
CA ASP A 16 -37.22 -12.18 -34.16
C ASP A 16 -35.85 -12.41 -33.50
N ALA A 17 -35.54 -11.56 -32.53
CA ALA A 17 -34.42 -11.71 -31.62
C ALA A 17 -34.97 -11.34 -30.25
N ALA A 18 -35.66 -12.30 -29.65
CA ALA A 18 -35.79 -12.43 -28.22
C ALA A 18 -34.36 -12.48 -27.63
N GLU A 19 -33.76 -11.31 -27.49
CA GLU A 19 -32.46 -11.14 -26.86
C GLU A 19 -32.63 -11.43 -25.37
N ILE A 20 -31.91 -12.47 -24.98
CA ILE A 20 -31.59 -12.92 -23.64
C ILE A 20 -30.91 -11.74 -22.92
N SER A 21 -31.69 -10.80 -22.41
CA SER A 21 -31.21 -9.78 -21.47
C SER A 21 -31.52 -10.26 -20.06
N GLY A 22 -30.81 -11.31 -19.64
CA GLY A 22 -30.53 -11.49 -18.23
C GLY A 22 -29.78 -10.24 -17.80
N ARG A 23 -30.48 -9.30 -17.17
CA ARG A 23 -29.86 -8.13 -16.55
C ARG A 23 -28.81 -8.64 -15.57
N ILE A 24 -27.56 -8.64 -16.00
CA ILE A 24 -26.42 -8.61 -15.09
C ILE A 24 -26.63 -7.28 -14.37
N GLN A 25 -27.26 -7.32 -13.20
CA GLN A 25 -27.22 -6.18 -12.30
C GLN A 25 -25.73 -5.94 -12.06
N PRO A 26 -25.20 -4.72 -12.33
CA PRO A 26 -23.83 -4.43 -11.95
C PRO A 26 -23.71 -4.74 -10.46
N ALA A 27 -22.69 -5.49 -10.07
CA ALA A 27 -22.47 -5.81 -8.66
C ALA A 27 -22.41 -4.49 -7.89
N THR A 28 -23.42 -4.24 -7.05
CA THR A 28 -23.53 -3.01 -6.27
C THR A 28 -22.46 -3.03 -5.17
N LEU A 29 -21.78 -1.91 -4.97
CA LEU A 29 -20.68 -1.77 -4.04
C LEU A 29 -21.13 -1.97 -2.59
N ARG A 30 -20.33 -2.70 -1.83
CA ARG A 30 -20.51 -2.91 -0.39
C ARG A 30 -19.37 -2.26 0.36
N ILE A 31 -19.71 -1.28 1.17
CA ILE A 31 -18.73 -0.37 1.77
C ILE A 31 -18.76 -0.48 3.29
N VAL A 32 -17.59 -0.59 3.91
CA VAL A 32 -17.45 -0.42 5.37
C VAL A 32 -16.81 0.92 5.66
N ILE A 33 -17.38 1.70 6.57
CA ILE A 33 -16.80 2.94 7.07
C ILE A 33 -16.30 2.69 8.48
N VAL A 34 -15.04 3.05 8.75
CA VAL A 34 -14.44 2.97 10.09
C VAL A 34 -14.00 4.36 10.51
N SER A 35 -14.72 4.95 11.47
CA SER A 35 -14.38 6.26 12.03
C SER A 35 -14.82 6.34 13.49
N PRO A 36 -14.00 6.93 14.40
CA PRO A 36 -14.43 7.19 15.76
C PRO A 36 -15.54 8.24 15.86
N ILE A 37 -15.73 9.07 14.83
CA ILE A 37 -16.68 10.19 14.84
C ILE A 37 -18.04 9.71 14.31
N ARG A 38 -18.99 9.50 15.24
CA ARG A 38 -20.32 8.97 14.91
C ARG A 38 -21.08 9.80 13.86
N LEU A 39 -21.18 11.11 14.05
CA LEU A 39 -21.90 12.00 13.12
C LEU A 39 -21.32 11.92 11.70
N TYR A 40 -19.99 11.81 11.59
CA TYR A 40 -19.29 11.74 10.32
C TYR A 40 -19.57 10.41 9.60
N ARG A 41 -19.41 9.25 10.28
CA ARG A 41 -19.68 7.94 9.66
C ARG A 41 -21.15 7.72 9.33
N ASP A 42 -22.07 8.20 10.18
CA ASP A 42 -23.51 8.05 9.95
C ASP A 42 -23.97 8.92 8.77
N GLY A 43 -23.46 10.16 8.67
CA GLY A 43 -23.72 11.05 7.54
C GLY A 43 -23.15 10.50 6.22
N LEU A 44 -21.92 10.00 6.25
CA LEU A 44 -21.28 9.42 5.07
C LEU A 44 -22.01 8.16 4.59
N ALA A 45 -22.45 7.30 5.51
CA ALA A 45 -23.23 6.11 5.18
C ALA A 45 -24.55 6.46 4.50
N ALA A 46 -25.28 7.45 5.01
CA ALA A 46 -26.55 7.89 4.42
C ALA A 46 -26.38 8.41 2.99
N VAL A 47 -25.31 9.17 2.75
CA VAL A 47 -25.00 9.71 1.42
C VAL A 47 -24.58 8.61 0.44
N LEU A 48 -23.71 7.69 0.86
CA LEU A 48 -23.25 6.58 0.00
C LEU A 48 -24.40 5.63 -0.35
N LEU A 49 -25.28 5.31 0.61
CA LEU A 49 -26.47 4.47 0.36
C LEU A 49 -27.49 5.09 -0.60
N ALA A 50 -27.42 6.40 -0.84
CA ALA A 50 -28.29 7.08 -1.80
C ALA A 50 -27.79 6.95 -3.25
N LEU A 51 -26.62 6.36 -3.47
CA LEU A 51 -26.04 6.15 -4.81
C LEU A 51 -26.55 4.84 -5.41
N ASP A 52 -26.95 4.87 -6.68
CA ASP A 52 -27.54 3.71 -7.38
C ASP A 52 -26.57 2.51 -7.50
N ASP A 53 -25.26 2.74 -7.44
CA ASP A 53 -24.22 1.72 -7.54
C ASP A 53 -23.70 1.23 -6.17
N VAL A 54 -24.32 1.65 -5.06
CA VAL A 54 -23.98 1.20 -3.70
C VAL A 54 -25.14 0.40 -3.11
N GLY A 55 -24.86 -0.85 -2.73
CA GLY A 55 -25.89 -1.80 -2.28
C GLY A 55 -25.98 -1.99 -0.77
N ASP A 56 -24.87 -1.85 -0.04
CA ASP A 56 -24.84 -1.93 1.42
C ASP A 56 -23.70 -1.06 1.98
N VAL A 57 -23.95 -0.44 3.14
CA VAL A 57 -22.95 0.35 3.87
C VAL A 57 -23.03 0.03 5.36
N ARG A 58 -21.87 -0.29 5.97
CA ARG A 58 -21.76 -0.54 7.42
C ARG A 58 -20.82 0.47 8.06
N ALA A 59 -21.35 1.23 9.01
CA ALA A 59 -20.57 2.18 9.81
C ALA A 59 -20.09 1.53 11.11
N CYS A 60 -18.79 1.56 11.35
CA CYS A 60 -18.11 0.98 12.51
C CYS A 60 -17.28 2.05 13.21
N GLU A 61 -17.18 1.93 14.54
CA GLU A 61 -16.33 2.83 15.33
C GLU A 61 -14.87 2.35 15.38
N ARG A 62 -14.68 1.04 15.51
CA ARG A 62 -13.38 0.41 15.75
C ARG A 62 -12.97 -0.44 14.54
N SER A 63 -11.66 -0.53 14.30
CA SER A 63 -11.10 -1.31 13.20
C SER A 63 -11.48 -2.79 13.27
N LEU A 64 -11.53 -3.40 14.47
CA LEU A 64 -11.91 -4.80 14.62
C LEU A 64 -13.37 -5.05 14.19
N ASP A 65 -14.30 -4.18 14.59
CA ASP A 65 -15.70 -4.27 14.17
C ASP A 65 -15.83 -4.08 12.65
N GLY A 66 -14.98 -3.22 12.09
CA GLY A 66 -14.88 -2.99 10.65
C GLY A 66 -14.40 -4.23 9.88
N ILE A 67 -13.36 -4.91 10.37
CA ILE A 67 -12.85 -6.16 9.75
C ILE A 67 -13.92 -7.24 9.78
N ASP A 68 -14.56 -7.45 10.93
CA ASP A 68 -15.61 -8.45 11.07
C ASP A 68 -16.81 -8.15 10.16
N SER A 69 -17.18 -6.88 10.04
CA SER A 69 -18.28 -6.46 9.15
C SER A 69 -17.90 -6.62 7.68
N ALA A 70 -16.68 -6.24 7.30
CA ALA A 70 -16.17 -6.41 5.94
C ALA A 70 -16.16 -7.88 5.52
N ARG A 71 -15.76 -8.80 6.41
CA ARG A 71 -15.86 -10.25 6.15
C ARG A 71 -17.29 -10.72 5.96
N ARG A 72 -18.21 -10.31 6.84
CA ARG A 72 -19.60 -10.81 6.81
C ARG A 72 -20.38 -10.38 5.59
N MET A 73 -20.06 -9.21 5.03
CA MET A 73 -20.75 -8.67 3.86
C MET A 73 -19.97 -8.85 2.56
N ASP A 74 -18.80 -9.49 2.61
CA ASP A 74 -17.81 -9.52 1.53
C ASP A 74 -17.57 -8.12 0.94
N ALA A 75 -17.23 -7.16 1.80
CA ALA A 75 -17.08 -5.76 1.40
C ALA A 75 -16.09 -5.59 0.25
N ASP A 76 -16.38 -4.67 -0.66
CA ASP A 76 -15.52 -4.33 -1.80
C ASP A 76 -14.53 -3.23 -1.39
N VAL A 77 -14.97 -2.32 -0.51
CA VAL A 77 -14.17 -1.17 -0.04
C VAL A 77 -14.31 -0.95 1.46
N VAL A 78 -13.18 -0.63 2.12
CA VAL A 78 -13.13 -0.08 3.47
C VAL A 78 -12.68 1.37 3.40
N LEU A 79 -13.53 2.27 3.89
CA LEU A 79 -13.20 3.67 4.14
C LEU A 79 -12.67 3.81 5.58
N LEU A 80 -11.39 4.09 5.73
CA LEU A 80 -10.71 4.16 7.02
C LEU A 80 -10.34 5.61 7.37
N ASP A 81 -10.92 6.12 8.45
CA ASP A 81 -10.60 7.44 8.99
C ASP A 81 -9.18 7.47 9.58
N MET A 82 -8.31 8.27 8.95
CA MET A 82 -6.92 8.39 9.32
C MET A 82 -6.65 9.51 10.34
N SER A 83 -7.68 10.21 10.83
CA SER A 83 -7.55 11.28 11.82
C SER A 83 -7.12 10.79 13.21
N ALA A 84 -7.21 9.48 13.49
CA ALA A 84 -6.75 8.88 14.73
C ALA A 84 -5.27 8.47 14.70
N VAL A 85 -4.59 8.57 15.86
CA VAL A 85 -3.14 8.35 16.06
C VAL A 85 -2.66 6.93 15.69
N THR A 86 -3.55 5.94 15.60
CA THR A 86 -3.22 4.52 15.33
C THR A 86 -3.60 4.03 13.92
N SER A 87 -3.93 4.95 13.02
CA SER A 87 -4.59 4.66 11.74
C SER A 87 -3.75 3.83 10.75
N THR A 88 -2.43 3.98 10.70
CA THR A 88 -1.56 3.18 9.82
C THR A 88 -1.41 1.72 10.28
N ALA A 89 -1.42 1.47 11.60
CA ALA A 89 -1.44 0.11 12.14
C ALA A 89 -2.78 -0.58 11.85
N ALA A 90 -3.89 0.17 11.93
CA ALA A 90 -5.20 -0.31 11.51
C ALA A 90 -5.22 -0.65 10.01
N ALA A 91 -4.67 0.21 9.16
CA ALA A 91 -4.59 -0.04 7.72
C ALA A 91 -3.81 -1.33 7.41
N ARG A 92 -2.64 -1.54 8.02
CA ARG A 92 -1.87 -2.79 7.87
C ARG A 92 -2.66 -4.02 8.30
N LEU A 93 -3.47 -3.87 9.35
CA LEU A 93 -4.35 -4.94 9.81
C LEU A 93 -5.41 -5.28 8.76
N PHE A 94 -6.11 -4.28 8.21
CA PHE A 94 -7.08 -4.48 7.12
C PHE A 94 -6.43 -5.19 5.91
N THR A 95 -5.33 -4.66 5.39
CA THR A 95 -4.65 -5.23 4.21
C THR A 95 -4.22 -6.68 4.45
N ARG A 96 -3.78 -7.03 5.66
CA ARG A 96 -3.36 -8.40 5.99
C ARG A 96 -4.54 -9.35 6.16
N GLU A 97 -5.59 -8.90 6.83
CA GLU A 97 -6.75 -9.73 7.18
C GLU A 97 -7.76 -9.87 6.03
N LEU A 98 -7.70 -8.96 5.04
CA LEU A 98 -8.62 -8.79 3.93
C LEU A 98 -7.88 -8.43 2.62
N PRO A 99 -7.02 -9.31 2.07
CA PRO A 99 -6.16 -8.99 0.93
C PRO A 99 -6.90 -8.70 -0.39
N GLY A 100 -8.19 -9.03 -0.48
CA GLY A 100 -9.03 -8.75 -1.66
C GLY A 100 -9.90 -7.50 -1.53
N VAL A 101 -9.81 -6.76 -0.41
CA VAL A 101 -10.67 -5.60 -0.15
C VAL A 101 -9.86 -4.32 -0.30
N SER A 102 -10.37 -3.37 -1.08
CA SER A 102 -9.69 -2.09 -1.28
C SER A 102 -9.82 -1.22 -0.03
N VAL A 103 -8.70 -0.73 0.50
CA VAL A 103 -8.68 0.18 1.64
C VAL A 103 -8.43 1.61 1.15
N VAL A 104 -9.33 2.52 1.48
CA VAL A 104 -9.26 3.95 1.15
C VAL A 104 -9.11 4.76 2.44
N ALA A 105 -8.05 5.57 2.51
CA ALA A 105 -7.81 6.49 3.61
C ALA A 105 -8.71 7.73 3.51
N LEU A 106 -9.41 8.08 4.59
CA LEU A 106 -10.15 9.34 4.74
C LEU A 106 -9.39 10.31 5.64
N ALA A 107 -9.51 11.61 5.35
CA ALA A 107 -9.01 12.71 6.18
C ALA A 107 -7.52 12.61 6.57
N LEU A 108 -6.72 11.94 5.72
CA LEU A 108 -5.28 11.81 5.92
C LEU A 108 -4.58 13.16 5.64
N PRO A 109 -3.64 13.60 6.51
CA PRO A 109 -2.85 14.80 6.24
C PRO A 109 -2.04 14.70 4.94
N GLU A 110 -2.05 15.76 4.14
CA GLU A 110 -1.29 15.87 2.87
C GLU A 110 0.20 16.10 3.06
N THR A 111 0.85 15.31 3.93
CA THR A 111 2.31 15.32 4.06
C THR A 111 2.92 14.11 3.35
N GLU A 112 4.10 14.31 2.74
CA GLU A 112 4.82 13.23 2.05
C GLU A 112 5.01 12.00 2.97
N GLN A 113 5.36 12.21 4.24
CA GLN A 113 5.52 11.10 5.19
C GLN A 113 4.21 10.35 5.45
N SER A 114 3.09 11.05 5.58
CA SER A 114 1.80 10.43 5.88
C SER A 114 1.33 9.56 4.73
N VAL A 115 1.48 10.04 3.50
CA VAL A 115 1.03 9.29 2.33
C VAL A 115 1.93 8.10 2.01
N VAL A 116 3.26 8.26 2.15
CA VAL A 116 4.19 7.14 2.04
C VAL A 116 3.86 6.06 3.07
N ALA A 117 3.60 6.42 4.33
CA ALA A 117 3.25 5.46 5.37
C ALA A 117 1.93 4.71 5.07
N CYS A 118 0.97 5.38 4.42
CA CYS A 118 -0.28 4.76 3.97
C CYS A 118 -0.07 3.79 2.82
N ALA A 119 0.70 4.17 1.80
CA ALA A 119 1.04 3.30 0.69
C ALA A 119 1.80 2.05 1.18
N GLU A 120 2.76 2.22 2.11
CA GLU A 120 3.47 1.10 2.74
C GLU A 120 2.58 0.21 3.62
N ALA A 121 1.40 0.69 4.02
CA ALA A 121 0.38 -0.10 4.72
C ALA A 121 -0.57 -0.84 3.76
N GLY A 122 -0.43 -0.65 2.45
CA GLY A 122 -1.27 -1.25 1.41
C GLY A 122 -2.58 -0.50 1.15
N ILE A 123 -2.68 0.76 1.56
CA ILE A 123 -3.81 1.62 1.20
C ILE A 123 -3.72 1.94 -0.29
N VAL A 124 -4.83 1.74 -1.00
CA VAL A 124 -4.92 1.89 -2.46
C VAL A 124 -5.71 3.13 -2.88
N GLY A 125 -6.30 3.87 -1.94
CA GLY A 125 -7.00 5.13 -2.23
C GLY A 125 -6.87 6.14 -1.10
N TYR A 126 -7.05 7.41 -1.43
CA TYR A 126 -6.90 8.51 -0.48
C TYR A 126 -7.89 9.63 -0.79
N VAL A 127 -8.53 10.14 0.26
CA VAL A 127 -9.35 11.35 0.24
C VAL A 127 -8.77 12.35 1.26
N PRO A 128 -8.39 13.57 0.82
CA PRO A 128 -7.85 14.58 1.72
C PRO A 128 -8.89 15.05 2.75
N ARG A 129 -8.40 15.68 3.81
CA ARG A 129 -9.27 16.24 4.86
C ARG A 129 -10.24 17.28 4.30
N GLU A 130 -9.79 18.03 3.31
CA GLU A 130 -10.53 19.05 2.58
C GLU A 130 -11.23 18.49 1.34
N GLY A 131 -11.20 17.16 1.14
CA GLY A 131 -11.81 16.48 0.01
C GLY A 131 -13.33 16.58 0.02
N THR A 132 -13.90 16.60 -1.19
CA THR A 132 -15.34 16.65 -1.40
C THR A 132 -15.95 15.25 -1.39
N LEU A 133 -17.29 15.20 -1.38
CA LEU A 133 -18.01 13.94 -1.57
C LEU A 133 -17.73 13.32 -2.94
N ASP A 134 -17.62 14.14 -3.99
CA ASP A 134 -17.33 13.67 -5.34
C ASP A 134 -15.94 13.03 -5.41
N ASP A 135 -14.95 13.61 -4.70
CA ASP A 135 -13.61 13.02 -4.58
C ASP A 135 -13.66 11.65 -3.90
N LEU A 136 -14.47 11.50 -2.86
CA LEU A 136 -14.69 10.21 -2.20
C LEU A 136 -15.32 9.18 -3.14
N ILE A 137 -16.38 9.55 -3.83
CA ILE A 137 -17.09 8.66 -4.75
C ILE A 137 -16.14 8.22 -5.87
N ALA A 138 -15.37 9.15 -6.41
CA ALA A 138 -14.35 8.84 -7.41
C ALA A 138 -13.30 7.88 -6.84
N ALA A 139 -12.74 8.15 -5.65
CA ALA A 139 -11.76 7.28 -5.01
C ALA A 139 -12.28 5.85 -4.80
N VAL A 140 -13.52 5.69 -4.34
CA VAL A 140 -14.18 4.38 -4.18
C VAL A 140 -14.29 3.66 -5.52
N ARG A 141 -14.81 4.32 -6.56
CA ARG A 141 -15.01 3.69 -7.87
C ARG A 141 -13.71 3.28 -8.55
N HIS A 142 -12.69 4.14 -8.51
CA HIS A 142 -11.38 3.84 -9.10
C HIS A 142 -10.69 2.68 -8.36
N THR A 143 -10.75 2.65 -7.02
CA THR A 143 -10.06 1.59 -6.26
C THR A 143 -10.65 0.19 -6.45
N VAL A 144 -11.94 0.09 -6.79
CA VAL A 144 -12.57 -1.20 -7.11
C VAL A 144 -12.12 -1.75 -8.45
N ILE A 145 -11.78 -0.88 -9.41
CA ILE A 145 -11.23 -1.30 -10.72
C ILE A 145 -9.69 -1.38 -10.72
N GLY A 146 -9.06 -1.28 -9.56
CA GLY A 146 -7.60 -1.37 -9.40
C GLY A 146 -6.84 -0.10 -9.76
N GLU A 147 -7.52 1.04 -9.84
CA GLU A 147 -6.93 2.35 -10.10
C GLU A 147 -6.86 3.18 -8.81
N THR A 148 -5.89 4.12 -8.75
CA THR A 148 -5.72 5.04 -7.62
C THR A 148 -5.65 6.46 -8.12
N LEU A 149 -6.52 7.33 -7.60
CA LEU A 149 -6.38 8.77 -7.76
C LEU A 149 -5.29 9.28 -6.82
N CYS A 150 -4.20 9.78 -7.40
CA CYS A 150 -3.04 10.26 -6.66
C CYS A 150 -2.67 11.69 -7.11
N PRO A 151 -2.82 12.70 -6.25
CA PRO A 151 -2.37 14.05 -6.53
C PRO A 151 -0.89 14.11 -6.95
N PRO A 152 -0.48 15.00 -7.89
CA PRO A 152 0.89 15.05 -8.40
C PRO A 152 1.98 15.21 -7.33
N MET A 153 1.73 16.02 -6.30
CA MET A 153 2.70 16.21 -5.20
C MET A 153 2.97 14.91 -4.44
N ILE A 154 1.93 14.11 -4.25
CA ILE A 154 1.99 12.80 -3.59
C ILE A 154 2.70 11.80 -4.48
N ALA A 155 2.36 11.76 -5.77
CA ALA A 155 2.98 10.86 -6.74
C ALA A 155 4.51 11.06 -6.78
N GLY A 156 4.98 12.31 -6.73
CA GLY A 156 6.41 12.62 -6.64
C GLY A 156 7.09 12.04 -5.40
N GLY A 157 6.44 12.12 -4.23
CA GLY A 157 6.95 11.52 -2.99
C GLY A 157 6.97 10.00 -3.01
N LEU A 158 5.92 9.37 -3.54
CA LEU A 158 5.86 7.92 -3.74
C LEU A 158 6.94 7.45 -4.72
N MET A 159 7.14 8.14 -5.84
CA MET A 159 8.19 7.83 -6.80
C MET A 159 9.59 7.95 -6.17
N ARG A 160 9.85 8.98 -5.35
CA ARG A 160 11.09 9.10 -4.56
C ARG A 160 11.26 7.95 -3.58
N ARG A 161 10.17 7.53 -2.91
CA ARG A 161 10.21 6.41 -1.98
C ARG A 161 10.49 5.10 -2.70
N VAL A 162 9.81 4.82 -3.82
CA VAL A 162 10.09 3.67 -4.68
C VAL A 162 11.53 3.71 -5.17
N ALA A 163 12.04 4.86 -5.61
CA ALA A 163 13.43 5.02 -6.01
C ALA A 163 14.41 4.78 -4.85
N THR A 164 14.03 5.13 -3.62
CA THR A 164 14.81 4.83 -2.41
C THR A 164 14.78 3.34 -2.08
N LEU A 165 13.61 2.68 -2.14
CA LEU A 165 13.47 1.24 -1.92
C LEU A 165 14.17 0.42 -3.01
N ALA A 166 14.07 0.84 -4.27
CA ALA A 166 14.79 0.25 -5.41
C ALA A 166 16.29 0.59 -5.37
N GLY A 167 16.65 1.75 -4.83
CA GLY A 167 18.03 2.13 -4.52
C GLY A 167 18.61 1.33 -3.36
N ASP A 168 17.78 0.95 -2.39
CA ASP A 168 18.08 0.02 -1.30
C ASP A 168 18.10 -1.45 -1.77
N GLN A 169 17.54 -1.76 -2.95
CA GLN A 169 17.75 -3.02 -3.68
C GLN A 169 19.05 -3.05 -4.50
N ARG A 170 19.83 -1.96 -4.55
CA ARG A 170 21.26 -2.13 -4.85
C ARG A 170 21.80 -2.94 -3.69
N PRO A 171 22.47 -4.09 -3.94
CA PRO A 171 22.98 -4.90 -2.85
C PRO A 171 23.76 -3.98 -1.94
N HIS A 172 23.32 -3.85 -0.69
CA HIS A 172 23.98 -3.32 0.50
C HIS A 172 25.49 -2.99 0.33
N ARG A 173 25.87 -2.10 -0.58
CA ARG A 173 27.26 -1.76 -0.92
C ARG A 173 27.53 -0.29 -0.64
N ALA A 174 26.50 0.55 -0.68
CA ALA A 174 26.62 1.97 -0.35
C ALA A 174 26.59 2.24 1.17
N ARG A 175 25.86 1.44 1.97
CA ARG A 175 25.88 1.51 3.45
C ARG A 175 27.07 0.81 4.11
N PHE A 176 27.90 0.10 3.33
CA PHE A 176 28.90 -0.88 3.80
C PHE A 176 30.34 -0.49 3.43
N ARG A 177 30.59 0.78 3.10
CA ARG A 177 31.97 1.23 2.85
C ARG A 177 32.70 1.38 4.17
N LEU A 178 33.42 0.32 4.55
CA LEU A 178 34.48 0.40 5.54
C LEU A 178 35.47 1.50 5.14
N THR A 179 35.90 2.29 6.11
CA THR A 179 37.06 3.19 5.95
C THR A 179 38.30 2.37 5.61
N ALA A 180 39.35 3.00 5.08
CA ALA A 180 40.61 2.31 4.77
C ALA A 180 41.13 1.49 5.96
N ARG A 181 41.07 2.08 7.16
CA ARG A 181 41.51 1.43 8.40
C ARG A 181 40.61 0.27 8.84
N GLU A 182 39.30 0.44 8.70
CA GLU A 182 38.35 -0.64 9.00
C GLU A 182 38.48 -1.80 8.02
N ARG A 183 38.79 -1.51 6.75
CA ARG A 183 39.06 -2.53 5.74
C ARG A 183 40.32 -3.33 6.05
N GLU A 184 41.43 -2.66 6.37
CA GLU A 184 42.66 -3.34 6.82
C GLU A 184 42.40 -4.29 7.99
N ILE A 185 41.61 -3.85 8.99
CA ILE A 185 41.26 -4.66 10.15
C ILE A 185 40.34 -5.82 9.76
N ALA A 186 39.34 -5.59 8.90
CA ALA A 186 38.44 -6.63 8.41
C ALA A 186 39.18 -7.72 7.62
N ASP A 187 40.17 -7.36 6.81
CA ASP A 187 41.02 -8.31 6.09
C ASP A 187 41.81 -9.20 7.07
N GLN A 188 42.34 -8.62 8.16
CA GLN A 188 43.01 -9.42 9.20
C GLN A 188 42.04 -10.35 9.96
N ILE A 189 40.77 -9.93 10.13
CA ILE A 189 39.72 -10.79 10.70
C ILE A 189 39.44 -11.98 9.78
N ALA A 190 39.37 -11.76 8.46
CA ALA A 190 39.17 -12.82 7.47
C ALA A 190 40.33 -13.84 7.45
N LEU A 191 41.55 -13.39 7.79
CA LEU A 191 42.71 -14.26 7.99
C LEU A 191 42.69 -15.04 9.33
N GLY A 192 41.65 -14.88 10.14
CA GLY A 192 41.50 -15.58 11.42
C GLY A 192 42.36 -15.04 12.56
N LEU A 193 42.98 -13.87 12.40
CA LEU A 193 43.81 -13.28 13.47
C LEU A 193 42.96 -12.86 14.66
N SER A 194 43.53 -12.85 15.87
CA SER A 194 42.88 -12.31 17.07
C SER A 194 43.03 -10.79 17.16
N ASN A 195 42.20 -10.09 17.95
CA ASN A 195 42.34 -8.64 18.14
C ASN A 195 43.73 -8.22 18.66
N ARG A 196 44.37 -9.09 19.46
CA ARG A 196 45.73 -8.86 19.95
C ARG A 196 46.76 -8.97 18.83
N ALA A 197 46.68 -10.02 18.01
CA ALA A 197 47.55 -10.17 16.85
C ALA A 197 47.37 -9.03 15.83
N ILE A 198 46.15 -8.52 15.67
CA ILE A 198 45.86 -7.36 14.81
C ILE A 198 46.49 -6.09 15.39
N ALA A 199 46.37 -5.87 16.71
CA ALA A 199 46.98 -4.74 17.41
C ALA A 199 48.50 -4.74 17.23
N ASP A 200 49.14 -5.88 17.47
CA ASP A 200 50.59 -6.06 17.34
C ASP A 200 51.05 -5.84 15.89
N ARG A 201 50.31 -6.38 14.91
CA ARG A 201 50.65 -6.27 13.48
C ARG A 201 50.48 -4.86 12.92
N LEU A 202 49.46 -4.14 13.38
CA LEU A 202 49.13 -2.81 12.88
C LEU A 202 49.70 -1.68 13.75
N GLY A 203 50.48 -2.01 14.79
CA GLY A 203 51.14 -1.06 15.68
C GLY A 203 50.19 -0.14 16.45
N ILE A 204 49.00 -0.63 16.80
CA ILE A 204 47.97 0.16 17.50
C ILE A 204 47.51 -0.53 18.78
N GLU A 205 46.86 0.21 19.66
CA GLU A 205 46.35 -0.36 20.91
C GLU A 205 45.20 -1.35 20.69
N LEU A 206 45.14 -2.36 21.55
CA LEU A 206 44.07 -3.36 21.57
C LEU A 206 42.67 -2.73 21.72
N CYS A 207 42.55 -1.64 22.48
CA CYS A 207 41.29 -0.91 22.65
C CYS A 207 40.81 -0.32 21.31
N THR A 208 41.73 0.29 20.55
CA THR A 208 41.46 0.84 19.22
C THR A 208 41.00 -0.23 18.24
N VAL A 209 41.62 -1.41 18.26
CA VAL A 209 41.18 -2.55 17.44
C VAL A 209 39.76 -2.99 17.81
N LYS A 210 39.43 -3.12 19.11
CA LYS A 210 38.08 -3.50 19.56
C LYS A 210 37.02 -2.49 19.08
N ASN A 211 37.32 -1.20 19.16
CA ASN A 211 36.41 -0.15 18.69
C ASN A 211 36.18 -0.23 17.18
N HIS A 212 37.25 -0.43 16.39
CA HIS A 212 37.09 -0.65 14.95
C HIS A 212 36.32 -1.92 14.62
N VAL A 213 36.54 -3.02 15.35
CA VAL A 213 35.77 -4.28 15.16
C VAL A 213 34.29 -4.06 15.44
N HIS A 214 33.95 -3.33 16.51
CA HIS A 214 32.56 -2.98 16.79
C HIS A 214 31.93 -2.16 15.66
N ASN A 215 32.62 -1.12 15.20
CA ASN A 215 32.15 -0.29 14.08
C ASN A 215 32.03 -1.09 12.77
N ILE A 216 32.92 -2.05 12.53
CA ILE A 216 32.85 -2.96 11.37
C ILE A 216 31.62 -3.85 11.47
N LEU A 217 31.36 -4.47 12.62
CA LEU A 217 30.19 -5.32 12.83
C LEU A 217 28.89 -4.53 12.62
N ASP A 218 28.81 -3.34 13.20
CA ASP A 218 27.66 -2.45 13.05
C ASP A 218 27.46 -2.02 11.59
N LYS A 219 28.55 -1.66 10.88
CA LYS A 219 28.49 -1.26 9.45
C LYS A 219 28.17 -2.41 8.52
N LEU A 220 28.56 -3.64 8.87
CA LEU A 220 28.29 -4.84 8.09
C LEU A 220 26.97 -5.52 8.49
N GLY A 221 26.24 -5.01 9.48
CA GLY A 221 25.05 -5.69 10.02
C GLY A 221 25.36 -7.10 10.54
N ALA A 222 26.61 -7.32 10.96
CA ALA A 222 27.12 -8.62 11.40
C ALA A 222 26.94 -8.77 12.91
N MET A 223 26.41 -9.91 13.34
CA MET A 223 26.20 -10.20 14.77
C MET A 223 27.46 -10.79 15.42
N GLN A 224 28.30 -11.46 14.62
CA GLN A 224 29.50 -12.12 15.10
C GLN A 224 30.71 -11.81 14.22
N ARG A 225 31.90 -11.84 14.83
CA ARG A 225 33.18 -11.67 14.11
C ARG A 225 33.31 -12.59 12.89
N ALA A 226 32.84 -13.83 13.00
CA ALA A 226 32.88 -14.80 11.91
C ALA A 226 32.06 -14.37 10.69
N ASP A 227 30.99 -13.59 10.89
CA ASP A 227 30.18 -13.07 9.80
C ASP A 227 30.97 -12.10 8.91
N VAL A 228 31.93 -11.35 9.48
CA VAL A 228 32.80 -10.43 8.73
C VAL A 228 33.58 -11.16 7.64
N ALA A 229 34.12 -12.35 7.95
CA ALA A 229 34.87 -13.14 6.98
C ALA A 229 33.97 -13.62 5.82
N ARG A 230 32.75 -14.08 6.14
CA ARG A 230 31.75 -14.46 5.14
C ARG A 230 31.36 -13.27 4.25
N PHE A 231 31.12 -12.10 4.83
CA PHE A 231 30.79 -10.88 4.10
C PHE A 231 31.88 -10.44 3.11
N LEU A 232 33.16 -10.68 3.41
CA LEU A 232 34.28 -10.35 2.52
C LEU A 232 34.49 -11.37 1.39
N MET A 233 34.04 -12.62 1.57
CA MET A 233 34.14 -13.67 0.53
C MET A 233 32.99 -13.60 -0.48
N ASP A 234 31.81 -13.12 -0.06
CA ASP A 234 30.59 -13.07 -0.88
C ASP A 234 30.43 -11.75 -1.69
N GLY A 235 31.43 -10.83 -1.64
CA GLY A 235 31.37 -9.48 -2.22
C GLY A 235 32.42 -9.18 -3.27
#